data_AF-A0A2V8UAN2-F1
#
_entry.id   AF-A0A2V8UAN2-F1
#
_cell.length_a   1.000
_cell.length_b   1.000
_cell.length_c   1.000
_cell.angle_alpha   90.00
_cell.angle_beta   90.00
_cell.angle_gamma   90.00
#
_symmetry.space_group_name_H-M   'P 1'
#
loop_
_entity.id
_entity.type
_entity.pdbx_description
1 polymer ?
#
loop_
_entity_poly.entity_id
_entity_poly.type
_entity_poly.pdbx_seq_one_letter_code
_entity_poly.pdbx_strand_id
1 'polypeptide(L)'
;MNSERQATLMPGLGQRFFDQGLALIFGFNHEEALRSFQRAAELDPECAMAWWGVALSVGPNYNDPEPDMNRAKMAWDAIQKARSLAAHATEPEHGYIEALATRYSNDPKPDLKQLGVFYKNAMSALSKRYPDDLDAATLYAESAMDLRPWQLWSADGKPAEGTEEIVATLESVLKRNPNHIGANHFYIHAVEASQRPDRALPSAGRLDKLAPSAGHLVHMPAHIYIRTGDYHNAALNNEKAAEVDRQYIQKFNVTGVYPAMYYSHNLHFLAIAAAMEGRLADARKAAAQLVAHVAPLAKDMPMLEGFLPTEMLVLVRFHRWDDVLQQPGFEEFARTARALWHFGRGMAYAAMRKFSEAEHERQALFDAAATV
;
A
#
# COMPACT_ATOMS: atom_id res chain seq x y z
N MET A 1 14.45 -13.77 -2.37
CA MET A 1 15.08 -14.63 -1.34
C MET A 1 16.58 -14.44 -1.40
N ASN A 2 17.11 -13.60 -0.51
CA ASN A 2 18.48 -13.54 -0.02
C ASN A 2 18.46 -12.51 1.14
N SER A 3 17.89 -12.92 2.29
CA SER A 3 18.09 -12.23 3.56
C SER A 3 19.18 -13.01 4.30
N GLU A 4 20.41 -12.54 4.25
CA GLU A 4 21.51 -13.04 5.10
C GLU A 4 21.37 -12.51 6.54
N ARG A 5 20.17 -12.64 7.12
CA ARG A 5 19.98 -12.53 8.56
C ARG A 5 19.77 -13.94 9.10
N GLN A 6 20.82 -14.53 9.61
CA GLN A 6 20.65 -15.63 10.56
C GLN A 6 20.10 -14.99 11.84
N ALA A 7 18.78 -15.01 12.00
CA ALA A 7 18.16 -14.66 13.27
C ALA A 7 18.68 -15.67 14.28
N THR A 8 19.38 -15.19 15.30
CA THR A 8 20.22 -16.09 16.09
C THR A 8 19.30 -16.98 16.93
N LEU A 9 19.38 -18.30 16.66
CA LEU A 9 18.64 -19.46 17.20
C LEU A 9 17.48 -20.08 16.40
N MET A 10 17.32 -19.84 15.09
CA MET A 10 16.44 -20.70 14.26
C MET A 10 17.16 -21.49 13.14
N PRO A 11 17.75 -22.68 13.39
CA PRO A 11 18.11 -23.57 12.30
C PRO A 11 16.85 -24.27 11.74
N GLY A 12 16.55 -24.09 10.46
CA GLY A 12 15.56 -24.90 9.74
C GLY A 12 14.28 -24.16 9.33
N LEU A 13 13.11 -24.66 9.74
CA LEU A 13 11.80 -24.17 9.26
C LEU A 13 11.39 -22.83 9.89
N GLY A 14 11.78 -22.55 11.13
CA GLY A 14 11.48 -21.28 11.80
C GLY A 14 12.06 -20.07 11.07
N GLN A 15 13.34 -20.11 10.70
CA GLN A 15 14.00 -19.03 9.95
C GLN A 15 13.31 -18.78 8.60
N ARG A 16 12.87 -19.83 7.91
CA ARG A 16 12.15 -19.65 6.64
C ARG A 16 10.83 -18.91 6.82
N PHE A 17 10.10 -19.16 7.91
CA PHE A 17 8.89 -18.41 8.23
C PHE A 17 9.21 -16.98 8.66
N PHE A 18 10.30 -16.74 9.39
CA PHE A 18 10.75 -15.39 9.70
C PHE A 18 11.11 -14.59 8.43
N ASP A 19 11.91 -15.17 7.54
CA ASP A 19 12.29 -14.54 6.26
C ASP A 19 11.08 -14.30 5.36
N GLN A 20 10.15 -15.26 5.33
CA GLN A 20 8.86 -15.09 4.63
C GLN A 20 8.06 -13.94 5.23
N GLY A 21 7.96 -13.86 6.56
CA GLY A 21 7.28 -12.78 7.26
C GLY A 21 7.87 -11.41 6.91
N LEU A 22 9.20 -11.28 6.92
CA LEU A 22 9.87 -10.03 6.55
C LEU A 22 9.65 -9.65 5.08
N ALA A 23 9.70 -10.62 4.17
CA ALA A 23 9.37 -10.38 2.76
C ALA A 23 7.90 -9.94 2.57
N LEU A 24 6.98 -10.45 3.38
CA LEU A 24 5.56 -10.07 3.37
C LEU A 24 5.32 -8.69 3.99
N ILE A 25 6.09 -8.29 5.03
CA ILE A 25 6.13 -6.90 5.52
C ILE A 25 6.55 -5.97 4.39
N PHE A 26 7.64 -6.29 3.69
CA PHE A 26 8.06 -5.50 2.53
C PHE A 26 7.04 -5.53 1.39
N GLY A 27 6.16 -6.51 1.32
CA GLY A 27 5.07 -6.59 0.36
C GLY A 27 3.74 -6.01 0.84
N PHE A 28 3.70 -5.37 2.02
CA PHE A 28 2.50 -4.88 2.70
C PHE A 28 1.37 -5.92 2.86
N ASN A 29 1.70 -7.22 2.87
CA ASN A 29 0.76 -8.26 3.25
C ASN A 29 0.93 -8.60 4.74
N HIS A 30 0.51 -7.64 5.58
CA HIS A 30 0.71 -7.66 7.02
C HIS A 30 0.00 -8.84 7.73
N GLU A 31 -1.16 -9.27 7.23
CA GLU A 31 -1.89 -10.42 7.80
C GLU A 31 -1.13 -11.74 7.59
N GLU A 32 -0.57 -11.95 6.40
CA GLU A 32 0.27 -13.14 6.13
C GLU A 32 1.64 -13.04 6.81
N ALA A 33 2.18 -11.82 6.95
CA ALA A 33 3.38 -11.60 7.73
C ALA A 33 3.17 -12.01 9.19
N LEU A 34 2.04 -11.60 9.79
CA LEU A 34 1.65 -11.99 11.14
C LEU A 34 1.60 -13.51 11.28
N ARG A 35 0.90 -14.21 10.37
CA ARG A 35 0.81 -15.68 10.37
C ARG A 35 2.19 -16.33 10.28
N SER A 36 3.07 -15.79 9.44
CA SER A 36 4.43 -16.30 9.26
C SER A 36 5.26 -16.12 10.54
N PHE A 37 5.23 -14.94 11.17
CA PHE A 37 5.96 -14.70 12.42
C PHE A 37 5.39 -15.46 13.61
N GLN A 38 4.06 -15.61 13.70
CA GLN A 38 3.44 -16.48 14.70
C GLN A 38 3.92 -17.93 14.52
N ARG A 39 3.95 -18.42 13.28
CA ARG A 39 4.46 -19.76 13.01
C ARG A 39 5.95 -19.91 13.35
N ALA A 40 6.75 -18.86 13.12
CA ALA A 40 8.13 -18.83 13.57
C ALA A 40 8.19 -18.93 15.12
N ALA A 41 7.41 -18.10 15.84
CA ALA A 41 7.36 -18.12 17.31
C ALA A 41 6.84 -19.44 17.90
N GLU A 42 5.96 -20.18 17.20
CA GLU A 42 5.54 -21.52 17.60
C GLU A 42 6.66 -22.56 17.47
N LEU A 43 7.50 -22.42 16.45
CA LEU A 43 8.60 -23.35 16.16
C LEU A 43 9.81 -23.12 17.06
N ASP A 44 10.06 -21.88 17.44
CA ASP A 44 11.05 -21.50 18.45
C ASP A 44 10.48 -20.38 19.35
N PRO A 45 9.87 -20.76 20.49
CA PRO A 45 9.27 -19.83 21.44
C PRO A 45 10.25 -18.90 22.14
N GLU A 46 11.55 -19.17 22.11
CA GLU A 46 12.60 -18.35 22.72
C GLU A 46 13.15 -17.30 21.74
N CYS A 47 12.79 -17.37 20.46
CA CYS A 47 13.19 -16.39 19.46
C CYS A 47 12.52 -15.03 19.70
N ALA A 48 13.28 -14.08 20.25
CA ALA A 48 12.83 -12.72 20.47
C ALA A 48 12.40 -12.03 19.16
N MET A 49 13.09 -12.30 18.05
CA MET A 49 12.80 -11.68 16.76
C MET A 49 11.49 -12.16 16.14
N ALA A 50 11.06 -13.40 16.38
CA ALA A 50 9.75 -13.86 15.93
C ALA A 50 8.62 -13.01 16.56
N TRP A 51 8.73 -12.71 17.86
CA TRP A 51 7.79 -11.81 18.55
C TRP A 51 7.91 -10.35 18.13
N TRP A 52 9.12 -9.88 17.80
CA TRP A 52 9.31 -8.58 17.15
C TRP A 52 8.56 -8.50 15.81
N GLY A 53 8.63 -9.55 14.99
CA GLY A 53 7.93 -9.63 13.71
C GLY A 53 6.41 -9.66 13.86
N VAL A 54 5.89 -10.36 14.89
CA VAL A 54 4.47 -10.29 15.27
C VAL A 54 4.08 -8.85 15.58
N ALA A 55 4.84 -8.17 16.44
CA ALA A 55 4.57 -6.77 16.81
C ALA A 55 4.65 -5.81 15.61
N LEU A 56 5.60 -6.03 14.68
CA LEU A 56 5.74 -5.23 13.47
C LEU A 56 4.54 -5.41 12.53
N SER A 57 4.04 -6.64 12.40
CA SER A 57 2.96 -6.97 11.47
C SER A 57 1.64 -6.31 11.80
N VAL A 58 1.31 -6.17 13.09
CA VAL A 58 0.03 -5.58 13.52
C VAL A 58 0.09 -4.08 13.77
N GLY A 59 1.26 -3.47 13.61
CA GLY A 59 1.46 -2.03 13.72
C GLY A 59 0.80 -1.21 12.61
N PRO A 60 0.88 0.13 12.71
CA PRO A 60 0.53 0.99 11.60
C PRO A 60 1.49 0.76 10.41
N ASN A 61 1.05 1.05 9.20
CA ASN A 61 1.88 1.08 7.99
C ASN A 61 1.40 2.17 7.04
N TYR A 62 2.12 2.38 5.94
CA TYR A 62 1.84 3.42 4.96
C TYR A 62 0.41 3.42 4.40
N ASN A 63 -0.21 2.25 4.26
CA ASN A 63 -1.56 2.10 3.70
C ASN A 63 -2.66 1.91 4.76
N ASP A 64 -2.27 1.73 6.02
CA ASP A 64 -3.16 1.51 7.16
C ASP A 64 -2.52 2.12 8.42
N PRO A 65 -2.60 3.46 8.57
CA PRO A 65 -1.84 4.22 9.57
C PRO A 65 -2.46 4.17 10.98
N GLU A 66 -3.68 3.64 11.13
CA GLU A 66 -4.45 3.69 12.38
C GLU A 66 -4.95 2.29 12.75
N PRO A 67 -4.12 1.45 13.39
CA PRO A 67 -4.56 0.16 13.89
C PRO A 67 -5.63 0.34 14.97
N ASP A 68 -6.62 -0.56 14.97
CA ASP A 68 -7.61 -0.61 16.04
C ASP A 68 -6.97 -0.94 17.41
N MET A 69 -7.76 -0.77 18.49
CA MET A 69 -7.27 -1.00 19.84
C MET A 69 -6.86 -2.45 20.14
N ASN A 70 -7.45 -3.42 19.45
CA ASN A 70 -7.07 -4.82 19.62
C ASN A 70 -5.69 -5.07 19.00
N ARG A 71 -5.45 -4.54 17.79
CA ARG A 71 -4.14 -4.58 17.12
C ARG A 71 -3.07 -3.82 17.90
N ALA A 72 -3.39 -2.63 18.39
CA ALA A 72 -2.47 -1.84 19.22
C ALA A 72 -2.07 -2.61 20.48
N LYS A 73 -3.03 -3.24 21.17
CA LYS A 73 -2.75 -4.10 22.33
C LYS A 73 -1.89 -5.30 21.95
N MET A 74 -2.23 -6.00 20.86
CA MET A 74 -1.46 -7.15 20.38
C MET A 74 -0.01 -6.79 20.06
N ALA A 75 0.21 -5.62 19.44
CA ALA A 75 1.53 -5.11 19.12
C ALA A 75 2.34 -4.84 20.39
N TRP A 76 1.72 -4.19 21.38
CA TRP A 76 2.34 -3.93 22.68
C TRP A 76 2.70 -5.22 23.42
N ASP A 77 1.76 -6.17 23.52
CA ASP A 77 2.00 -7.46 24.19
C ASP A 77 3.15 -8.23 23.51
N ALA A 78 3.16 -8.28 22.17
CA ALA A 78 4.18 -8.97 21.41
C ALA A 78 5.57 -8.33 21.55
N ILE A 79 5.67 -6.99 21.56
CA ILE A 79 6.98 -6.35 21.74
C ILE A 79 7.50 -6.47 23.17
N GLN A 80 6.61 -6.46 24.19
CA GLN A 80 7.04 -6.78 25.56
C GLN A 80 7.54 -8.23 25.67
N LYS A 81 6.88 -9.17 24.99
CA LYS A 81 7.34 -10.56 24.91
C LYS A 81 8.71 -10.65 24.26
N ALA A 82 8.94 -9.97 23.13
CA ALA A 82 10.25 -9.89 22.48
C ALA A 82 11.33 -9.36 23.44
N ARG A 83 11.06 -8.27 24.17
CA ARG A 83 11.99 -7.70 25.17
C ARG A 83 12.34 -8.70 26.27
N SER A 84 11.36 -9.45 26.79
CA SER A 84 11.59 -10.46 27.82
C SER A 84 12.46 -11.65 27.36
N LEU A 85 12.49 -11.91 26.05
CA LEU A 85 13.29 -12.98 25.44
C LEU A 85 14.63 -12.47 24.90
N ALA A 86 14.88 -11.16 24.93
CA ALA A 86 16.00 -10.54 24.25
C ALA A 86 17.37 -10.92 24.84
N ALA A 87 17.43 -11.57 26.02
CA ALA A 87 18.69 -11.98 26.65
C ALA A 87 19.62 -12.84 25.76
N HIS A 88 19.05 -13.53 24.76
CA HIS A 88 19.80 -14.34 23.77
C HIS A 88 19.91 -13.68 22.38
N ALA A 89 19.35 -12.49 22.22
CA ALA A 89 19.41 -11.74 20.96
C ALA A 89 20.81 -11.15 20.75
N THR A 90 21.23 -11.08 19.49
CA THR A 90 22.42 -10.34 19.09
C THR A 90 22.24 -8.85 19.28
N GLU A 91 23.35 -8.11 19.29
CA GLU A 91 23.34 -6.65 19.46
C GLU A 91 22.45 -5.92 18.42
N PRO A 92 22.44 -6.28 17.12
CA PRO A 92 21.50 -5.69 16.16
C PRO A 92 20.04 -6.03 16.45
N GLU A 93 19.72 -7.29 16.76
CA GLU A 93 18.36 -7.75 17.09
C GLU A 93 17.81 -7.02 18.33
N HIS A 94 18.63 -6.87 19.36
CA HIS A 94 18.31 -6.02 20.52
C HIS A 94 17.95 -4.60 20.11
N GLY A 95 18.70 -4.03 19.16
CA GLY A 95 18.45 -2.71 18.61
C GLY A 95 17.09 -2.60 17.90
N TYR A 96 16.69 -3.61 17.12
CA TYR A 96 15.37 -3.67 16.48
C TYR A 96 14.22 -3.75 17.49
N ILE A 97 14.40 -4.60 18.51
CA ILE A 97 13.41 -4.80 19.58
C ILE A 97 13.19 -3.49 20.33
N GLU A 98 14.26 -2.83 20.78
CA GLU A 98 14.14 -1.57 21.51
C GLU A 98 13.63 -0.43 20.62
N ALA A 99 14.02 -0.40 19.34
CA ALA A 99 13.47 0.60 18.42
C ALA A 99 11.96 0.43 18.26
N LEU A 100 11.47 -0.76 17.93
CA LEU A 100 10.04 -1.02 17.74
C LEU A 100 9.23 -0.86 19.04
N ALA A 101 9.82 -1.13 20.20
CA ALA A 101 9.17 -0.89 21.50
C ALA A 101 8.72 0.56 21.69
N THR A 102 9.41 1.53 21.07
CA THR A 102 9.02 2.95 21.14
C THR A 102 7.78 3.30 20.32
N ARG A 103 7.35 2.42 19.41
CA ARG A 103 6.15 2.60 18.57
C ARG A 103 4.85 2.31 19.32
N TYR A 104 4.90 1.64 20.47
CA TYR A 104 3.73 1.12 21.17
C TYR A 104 3.67 1.56 22.63
N SER A 105 2.45 1.73 23.13
CA SER A 105 2.16 2.12 24.51
C SER A 105 0.99 1.29 25.05
N ASN A 106 0.96 1.10 26.37
CA ASN A 106 -0.21 0.56 27.09
C ASN A 106 -1.15 1.64 27.62
N ASP A 107 -0.87 2.91 27.31
CA ASP A 107 -1.80 4.01 27.58
C ASP A 107 -3.11 3.76 26.82
N PRO A 108 -4.29 3.92 27.45
CA PRO A 108 -5.58 3.79 26.76
C PRO A 108 -5.84 4.88 25.69
N LYS A 109 -5.07 5.97 25.67
CA LYS A 109 -5.19 7.07 24.71
C LYS A 109 -3.80 7.57 24.27
N PRO A 110 -3.00 6.73 23.59
CA PRO A 110 -1.66 7.11 23.20
C PRO A 110 -1.68 8.17 22.09
N ASP A 111 -0.69 9.07 22.08
CA ASP A 111 -0.42 9.90 20.92
C ASP A 111 0.31 9.07 19.85
N LEU A 112 -0.46 8.45 18.95
CA LEU A 112 0.07 7.58 17.89
C LEU A 112 1.06 8.30 16.97
N LYS A 113 0.86 9.60 16.73
CA LYS A 113 1.76 10.41 15.91
C LYS A 113 3.11 10.59 16.60
N GLN A 114 3.09 10.88 17.90
CA GLN A 114 4.31 10.99 18.69
C GLN A 114 5.06 9.65 18.78
N LEU A 115 4.35 8.54 18.99
CA LEU A 115 4.94 7.20 18.99
C LEU A 115 5.58 6.86 17.65
N GLY A 116 4.95 7.23 16.53
CA GLY A 116 5.54 7.11 15.19
C GLY A 116 6.86 7.88 15.06
N VAL A 117 6.91 9.11 15.60
CA VAL A 117 8.15 9.92 15.60
C VAL A 117 9.24 9.25 16.45
N PHE A 118 8.89 8.69 17.61
CA PHE A 118 9.86 7.96 18.43
C PHE A 118 10.42 6.74 17.71
N TYR A 119 9.56 5.95 17.06
CA TYR A 119 9.98 4.80 16.26
C TYR A 119 10.92 5.21 15.13
N LYS A 120 10.55 6.24 14.36
CA LYS A 120 11.39 6.77 13.28
C LYS A 120 12.77 7.20 13.77
N ASN A 121 12.83 7.89 14.91
CA ASN A 121 14.09 8.35 15.47
C ASN A 121 14.95 7.18 15.98
N ALA A 122 14.33 6.17 16.61
CA ALA A 122 15.03 4.97 17.05
C ALA A 122 15.57 4.14 15.88
N MET A 123 14.79 3.98 14.80
CA MET A 123 15.24 3.33 13.58
C MET A 123 16.36 4.11 12.87
N SER A 124 16.32 5.45 12.87
CA SER A 124 17.43 6.28 12.37
C SER A 124 18.72 6.01 13.14
N ALA A 125 18.64 5.95 14.48
CA ALA A 125 19.79 5.64 15.32
C ALA A 125 20.33 4.23 15.07
N LEU A 126 19.44 3.24 14.90
CA LEU A 126 19.80 1.86 14.59
C LEU A 126 20.53 1.75 13.25
N SER A 127 19.97 2.35 12.19
CA SER A 127 20.57 2.37 10.86
C SER A 127 21.94 3.05 10.85
N LYS A 128 22.14 4.10 11.65
CA LYS A 128 23.45 4.75 11.81
C LYS A 128 24.46 3.89 12.57
N ARG A 129 24.03 3.11 13.56
CA ARG A 129 24.88 2.18 14.32
C ARG A 129 25.34 1.00 13.46
N TYR A 130 24.47 0.51 12.58
CA TYR A 130 24.73 -0.62 11.69
C TYR A 130 24.56 -0.20 10.22
N PRO A 131 25.52 0.55 9.64
CA PRO A 131 25.36 1.13 8.30
C PRO A 131 25.30 0.08 7.17
N ASP A 132 25.85 -1.12 7.39
CA ASP A 132 25.81 -2.23 6.45
C ASP A 132 24.51 -3.05 6.55
N ASP A 133 23.71 -2.80 7.59
CA ASP A 133 22.38 -3.36 7.73
C ASP A 133 21.40 -2.62 6.79
N LEU A 134 21.16 -3.22 5.63
CA LEU A 134 20.29 -2.64 4.60
C LEU A 134 18.80 -2.69 4.96
N ASP A 135 18.33 -3.68 5.74
CA ASP A 135 16.92 -3.66 6.17
C ASP A 135 16.70 -2.62 7.28
N ALA A 136 17.69 -2.31 8.13
CA ALA A 136 17.59 -1.24 9.12
C ALA A 136 17.42 0.11 8.44
N ALA A 137 18.20 0.38 7.39
CA ALA A 137 18.05 1.57 6.56
C ALA A 137 16.69 1.59 5.84
N THR A 138 16.23 0.45 5.33
CA THR A 138 14.94 0.34 4.63
C THR A 138 13.75 0.54 5.58
N LEU A 139 13.77 -0.07 6.77
CA LEU A 139 12.74 0.11 7.80
C LEU A 139 12.79 1.50 8.45
N TYR A 140 13.97 2.13 8.52
CA TYR A 140 14.06 3.55 8.86
C TYR A 140 13.33 4.41 7.82
N ALA A 141 13.58 4.20 6.52
CA ALA A 141 12.89 4.93 5.48
C ALA A 141 11.36 4.74 5.56
N GLU A 142 10.88 3.51 5.74
CA GLU A 142 9.45 3.23 5.91
C GLU A 142 8.86 3.90 7.15
N SER A 143 9.53 3.82 8.31
CA SER A 143 9.04 4.47 9.53
C SER A 143 8.91 5.99 9.39
N ALA A 144 9.70 6.61 8.51
CA ALA A 144 9.60 8.03 8.18
C ALA A 144 8.51 8.32 7.15
N MET A 145 8.28 7.42 6.19
CA MET A 145 7.16 7.49 5.24
C MET A 145 5.81 7.45 5.96
N ASP A 146 5.67 6.57 6.96
CA ASP A 146 4.44 6.39 7.76
C ASP A 146 4.01 7.65 8.53
N LEU A 147 4.90 8.64 8.72
CA LEU A 147 4.53 9.92 9.34
C LEU A 147 3.70 10.81 8.42
N ARG A 148 3.71 10.54 7.11
CA ARG A 148 3.06 11.33 6.04
C ARG A 148 2.57 10.42 4.91
N PRO A 149 1.67 9.45 5.19
CA PRO A 149 1.17 8.53 4.19
C PRO A 149 0.56 9.30 3.02
N TRP A 150 1.01 8.98 1.79
CA TRP A 150 0.66 9.63 0.52
C TRP A 150 0.92 11.16 0.43
N GLN A 151 1.63 11.74 1.41
CA GLN A 151 1.87 13.19 1.52
C GLN A 151 3.36 13.54 1.55
N LEU A 152 4.20 12.74 0.89
CA LEU A 152 5.64 12.99 0.74
C LEU A 152 5.92 14.16 -0.22
N TRP A 153 5.01 14.43 -1.15
CA TRP A 153 5.12 15.54 -2.11
C TRP A 153 3.82 16.33 -2.12
N SER A 154 3.92 17.65 -2.21
CA SER A 154 2.77 18.52 -2.48
C SER A 154 2.29 18.37 -3.93
N ALA A 155 1.12 18.91 -4.24
CA ALA A 155 0.56 18.88 -5.59
C ALA A 155 1.45 19.57 -6.65
N ASP A 156 2.24 20.58 -6.27
CA ASP A 156 3.24 21.23 -7.12
C ASP A 156 4.62 20.51 -7.11
N GLY A 157 4.71 19.35 -6.43
CA GLY A 157 5.87 18.48 -6.42
C GLY A 157 7.00 18.95 -5.51
N LYS A 158 6.72 19.74 -4.47
CA LYS A 158 7.70 20.09 -3.43
C LYS A 158 7.78 18.97 -2.39
N PRO A 159 8.98 18.59 -1.93
CA PRO A 159 9.13 17.57 -0.91
C PRO A 159 8.60 18.10 0.43
N ALA A 160 7.83 17.26 1.10
CA ALA A 160 7.51 17.49 2.50
C ALA A 160 8.78 17.25 3.35
N GLU A 161 8.88 17.89 4.52
CA GLU A 161 9.98 17.65 5.49
C GLU A 161 10.28 16.15 5.67
N GLY A 162 11.56 15.79 5.58
CA GLY A 162 12.06 14.41 5.69
C GLY A 162 12.05 13.61 4.38
N THR A 163 11.30 14.04 3.35
CA THR A 163 11.15 13.27 2.10
C THR A 163 12.48 13.04 1.36
N GLU A 164 13.31 14.07 1.25
CA GLU A 164 14.62 13.93 0.58
C GLU A 164 15.56 12.98 1.35
N GLU A 165 15.47 12.92 2.68
CA GLU A 165 16.25 11.97 3.50
C GLU A 165 15.77 10.52 3.29
N ILE A 166 14.45 10.31 3.18
CA ILE A 166 13.85 9.01 2.82
C ILE A 166 14.37 8.55 1.46
N VAL A 167 14.27 9.42 0.44
CA VAL A 167 14.72 9.13 -0.93
C VAL A 167 16.21 8.80 -0.95
N ALA A 168 17.06 9.62 -0.32
CA ALA A 168 18.50 9.39 -0.27
C ALA A 168 18.87 8.08 0.45
N THR A 169 18.15 7.73 1.52
CA THR A 169 18.35 6.48 2.25
C THR A 169 18.05 5.26 1.36
N LEU A 170 16.92 5.29 0.66
CA LEU A 170 16.51 4.21 -0.24
C LEU A 170 17.45 4.09 -1.45
N GLU A 171 17.87 5.20 -2.05
CA GLU A 171 18.87 5.21 -3.12
C GLU A 171 20.21 4.61 -2.67
N SER A 172 20.64 4.92 -1.44
CA SER A 172 21.84 4.32 -0.85
C SER A 172 21.72 2.81 -0.70
N VAL A 173 20.57 2.30 -0.23
CA VAL A 173 20.30 0.85 -0.16
C VAL A 173 20.33 0.23 -1.55
N LEU A 174 19.61 0.81 -2.52
CA LEU A 174 19.53 0.28 -3.89
C LEU A 174 20.86 0.30 -4.64
N LYS A 175 21.74 1.25 -4.33
CA LYS A 175 23.11 1.27 -4.87
C LYS A 175 23.94 0.07 -4.38
N ARG A 176 23.73 -0.36 -3.14
CA ARG A 176 24.47 -1.47 -2.49
C ARG A 176 23.83 -2.83 -2.77
N ASN A 177 22.50 -2.87 -2.83
CA ASN A 177 21.72 -4.05 -3.19
C ASN A 177 20.55 -3.65 -4.10
N PRO A 178 20.75 -3.67 -5.44
CA PRO A 178 19.71 -3.33 -6.40
C PRO A 178 18.47 -4.25 -6.36
N ASN A 179 18.59 -5.42 -5.73
CA ASN A 179 17.54 -6.44 -5.64
C ASN A 179 16.86 -6.48 -4.27
N HIS A 180 17.14 -5.50 -3.39
CA HIS A 180 16.47 -5.41 -2.09
C HIS A 180 14.98 -5.13 -2.29
N ILE A 181 14.12 -6.07 -1.86
CA ILE A 181 12.67 -6.02 -2.13
C ILE A 181 12.03 -4.78 -1.49
N GLY A 182 12.21 -4.60 -0.17
CA GLY A 182 11.67 -3.44 0.55
C GLY A 182 12.12 -2.11 -0.03
N ALA A 183 13.43 -1.92 -0.28
CA ALA A 183 13.93 -0.67 -0.84
C ALA A 183 13.37 -0.37 -2.24
N ASN A 184 13.24 -1.36 -3.13
CA ASN A 184 12.64 -1.15 -4.46
C ASN A 184 11.16 -0.75 -4.35
N HIS A 185 10.42 -1.41 -3.47
CA HIS A 185 9.02 -1.10 -3.20
C HIS A 185 8.86 0.31 -2.63
N PHE A 186 9.50 0.60 -1.51
CA PHE A 186 9.36 1.88 -0.81
C PHE A 186 9.89 3.04 -1.65
N TYR A 187 10.91 2.82 -2.50
CA TYR A 187 11.39 3.85 -3.41
C TYR A 187 10.36 4.24 -4.47
N ILE A 188 9.59 3.28 -5.00
CA ILE A 188 8.49 3.59 -5.93
C ILE A 188 7.47 4.51 -5.25
N HIS A 189 7.00 4.17 -4.05
CA HIS A 189 6.10 5.02 -3.27
C HIS A 189 6.71 6.38 -2.92
N ALA A 190 8.00 6.39 -2.58
CA ALA A 190 8.68 7.61 -2.19
C ALA A 190 8.80 8.62 -3.33
N VAL A 191 8.81 8.20 -4.60
CA VAL A 191 9.06 9.12 -5.74
C VAL A 191 7.92 9.22 -6.75
N GLU A 192 6.88 8.39 -6.68
CA GLU A 192 5.78 8.39 -7.65
C GLU A 192 5.05 9.75 -7.75
N ALA A 193 4.93 10.45 -6.62
CA ALA A 193 4.29 11.77 -6.53
C ALA A 193 5.24 12.94 -6.82
N SER A 194 6.54 12.67 -6.98
CA SER A 194 7.56 13.70 -7.22
C SER A 194 7.51 14.28 -8.63
N GLN A 195 8.33 15.30 -8.89
CA GLN A 195 8.53 15.84 -10.25
C GLN A 195 9.39 14.92 -11.15
N ARG A 196 10.04 13.90 -10.59
CA ARG A 196 10.95 12.99 -11.29
C ARG A 196 10.64 11.52 -10.96
N PRO A 197 9.41 11.03 -11.22
CA PRO A 197 9.07 9.64 -10.94
C PRO A 197 9.85 8.65 -11.83
N ASP A 198 10.37 9.11 -12.98
CA ASP A 198 11.18 8.34 -13.92
C ASP A 198 12.43 7.71 -13.27
N ARG A 199 12.94 8.31 -12.19
CA ARG A 199 14.10 7.78 -11.45
C ARG A 199 13.87 6.39 -10.84
N ALA A 200 12.61 5.99 -10.63
CA ALA A 200 12.26 4.66 -10.12
C ALA A 200 11.99 3.63 -11.23
N LEU A 201 12.15 3.96 -12.52
CA LEU A 201 12.03 2.98 -13.61
C LEU A 201 12.92 1.73 -13.43
N PRO A 202 14.19 1.84 -12.94
CA PRO A 202 14.99 0.66 -12.65
C PRO A 202 14.41 -0.24 -11.55
N SER A 203 13.73 0.34 -10.55
CA SER A 203 13.05 -0.42 -9.50
C SER A 203 11.76 -1.07 -10.03
N ALA A 204 10.97 -0.32 -10.80
CA ALA A 204 9.77 -0.81 -11.48
C ALA A 204 10.07 -2.02 -12.38
N GLY A 205 11.16 -1.97 -13.15
CA GLY A 205 11.55 -3.06 -14.06
C GLY A 205 12.11 -4.33 -13.40
N ARG A 206 12.32 -4.32 -12.07
CA ARG A 206 12.85 -5.45 -11.28
C ARG A 206 11.81 -6.06 -10.34
N LEU A 207 10.95 -5.25 -9.73
CA LEU A 207 10.18 -5.64 -8.54
C LEU A 207 9.23 -6.82 -8.81
N ASP A 208 8.57 -6.85 -9.97
CA ASP A 208 7.66 -7.92 -10.38
C ASP A 208 8.36 -9.28 -10.57
N LYS A 209 9.66 -9.28 -10.84
CA LYS A 209 10.50 -10.48 -10.97
C LYS A 209 11.07 -10.93 -9.63
N LEU A 210 11.28 -10.01 -8.70
CA LEU A 210 11.80 -10.30 -7.36
C LEU A 210 10.75 -10.97 -6.46
N ALA A 211 9.47 -10.64 -6.64
CA ALA A 211 8.37 -11.17 -5.86
C ALA A 211 7.12 -11.49 -6.73
N PRO A 212 7.22 -12.42 -7.70
CA PRO A 212 6.18 -12.67 -8.69
C PRO A 212 4.88 -13.24 -8.12
N SER A 213 4.91 -13.76 -6.89
CA SER A 213 3.75 -14.32 -6.18
C SER A 213 3.12 -13.36 -5.17
N ALA A 214 3.61 -12.13 -5.05
CA ALA A 214 3.03 -11.10 -4.19
C ALA A 214 2.32 -10.07 -5.06
N GLY A 215 0.99 -10.16 -5.19
CA GLY A 215 0.22 -9.36 -6.15
C GLY A 215 0.47 -7.85 -5.99
N HIS A 216 0.52 -7.35 -4.75
CA HIS A 216 0.89 -5.96 -4.50
C HIS A 216 2.27 -5.58 -5.08
N LEU A 217 3.31 -6.39 -4.89
CA LEU A 217 4.65 -6.09 -5.44
C LEU A 217 4.70 -6.21 -6.97
N VAL A 218 3.86 -7.08 -7.57
CA VAL A 218 3.69 -7.15 -9.03
C VAL A 218 2.98 -5.90 -9.56
N HIS A 219 2.05 -5.34 -8.79
CA HIS A 219 1.32 -4.12 -9.10
C HIS A 219 2.20 -2.86 -9.02
N MET A 220 3.04 -2.74 -8.00
CA MET A 220 3.80 -1.52 -7.68
C MET A 220 4.52 -0.84 -8.86
N PRO A 221 5.18 -1.55 -9.80
CA PRO A 221 5.75 -0.93 -11.00
C PRO A 221 4.79 0.00 -11.77
N ALA A 222 3.49 -0.31 -11.78
CA ALA A 222 2.49 0.47 -12.50
C ALA A 222 2.34 1.90 -11.99
N HIS A 223 2.67 2.16 -10.72
CA HIS A 223 2.71 3.52 -10.14
C HIS A 223 3.74 4.40 -10.86
N ILE A 224 4.86 3.85 -11.33
CA ILE A 224 5.83 4.60 -12.14
C ILE A 224 5.43 4.64 -13.62
N TYR A 225 4.95 3.51 -14.15
CA TYR A 225 4.58 3.40 -15.56
C TYR A 225 3.47 4.39 -15.95
N ILE A 226 2.40 4.52 -15.15
CA ILE A 226 1.34 5.50 -15.43
C ILE A 226 1.86 6.94 -15.41
N ARG A 227 2.78 7.26 -14.49
CA ARG A 227 3.34 8.62 -14.35
C ARG A 227 4.32 8.96 -15.47
N THR A 228 4.88 7.96 -16.13
CA THR A 228 5.83 8.10 -17.25
C THR A 228 5.19 7.86 -18.63
N GLY A 229 3.90 7.54 -18.67
CA GLY A 229 3.15 7.32 -19.91
C GLY A 229 3.25 5.90 -20.49
N ASP A 230 3.88 4.97 -19.79
CA ASP A 230 3.96 3.55 -20.18
C ASP A 230 2.70 2.80 -19.76
N TYR A 231 1.55 3.19 -20.32
CA TYR A 231 0.27 2.59 -19.98
C TYR A 231 0.19 1.10 -20.35
N HIS A 232 0.98 0.66 -21.33
CA HIS A 232 1.04 -0.73 -21.74
C HIS A 232 1.59 -1.64 -20.62
N ASN A 233 2.78 -1.32 -20.11
CA ASN A 233 3.35 -2.11 -19.02
C ASN A 233 2.56 -1.93 -17.71
N ALA A 234 1.95 -0.76 -17.50
CA ALA A 234 1.01 -0.59 -16.39
C ALA A 234 -0.16 -1.58 -16.48
N ALA A 235 -0.78 -1.74 -17.65
CA ALA A 235 -1.89 -2.67 -17.81
C ALA A 235 -1.45 -4.14 -17.66
N LEU A 236 -0.34 -4.54 -18.30
CA LEU A 236 0.17 -5.91 -18.21
C LEU A 236 0.50 -6.32 -16.76
N ASN A 237 1.18 -5.44 -16.02
CA ASN A 237 1.51 -5.72 -14.63
C ASN A 237 0.27 -5.84 -13.76
N ASN A 238 -0.75 -5.00 -13.99
CA ASN A 238 -1.98 -5.05 -13.21
C ASN A 238 -2.88 -6.24 -13.54
N GLU A 239 -2.92 -6.68 -14.80
CA GLU A 239 -3.59 -7.93 -15.16
C GLU A 239 -2.94 -9.12 -14.43
N LYS A 240 -1.60 -9.17 -14.41
CA LYS A 240 -0.85 -10.20 -13.68
C LYS A 240 -1.07 -10.09 -12.17
N ALA A 241 -1.01 -8.90 -11.59
CA ALA A 241 -1.21 -8.68 -10.15
C ALA A 241 -2.63 -9.09 -9.72
N ALA A 242 -3.65 -8.69 -10.48
CA ALA A 242 -5.04 -9.09 -10.23
C ALA A 242 -5.20 -10.62 -10.32
N GLU A 243 -4.53 -11.29 -11.26
CA GLU A 243 -4.58 -12.76 -11.34
C GLU A 243 -3.91 -13.43 -10.15
N VAL A 244 -2.72 -12.97 -9.73
CA VAL A 244 -2.01 -13.48 -8.54
C VAL A 244 -2.89 -13.35 -7.30
N ASP A 245 -3.47 -12.17 -7.07
CA ASP A 245 -4.31 -11.92 -5.91
C ASP A 245 -5.62 -12.72 -5.99
N ARG A 246 -6.25 -12.84 -7.16
CA ARG A 246 -7.45 -13.65 -7.33
C ARG A 246 -7.20 -15.11 -6.95
N GLN A 247 -6.08 -15.70 -7.39
CA GLN A 247 -5.71 -17.07 -7.05
C GLN A 247 -5.48 -17.22 -5.54
N TYR A 248 -4.77 -16.28 -4.92
CA TYR A 248 -4.53 -16.26 -3.48
C TYR A 248 -5.84 -16.17 -2.68
N ILE A 249 -6.69 -15.20 -3.02
CA ILE A 249 -7.97 -14.96 -2.36
C ILE A 249 -8.88 -16.18 -2.47
N GLN A 250 -9.03 -16.75 -3.67
CA GLN A 250 -9.89 -17.91 -3.89
C GLN A 250 -9.38 -19.16 -3.19
N LYS A 251 -8.06 -19.39 -3.21
CA LYS A 251 -7.46 -20.59 -2.63
C LYS A 251 -7.55 -20.62 -1.10
N PHE A 252 -7.42 -19.47 -0.46
CA PHE A 252 -7.35 -19.38 1.01
C PHE A 252 -8.55 -18.66 1.65
N ASN A 253 -9.55 -18.29 0.85
CA ASN A 253 -10.75 -17.57 1.28
C ASN A 253 -10.40 -16.31 2.11
N VAL A 254 -9.47 -15.52 1.58
CA VAL A 254 -8.94 -14.32 2.24
C VAL A 254 -10.00 -13.23 2.25
N THR A 255 -10.18 -12.59 3.40
CA THR A 255 -11.09 -11.45 3.60
C THR A 255 -10.32 -10.28 4.20
N GLY A 256 -10.99 -9.15 4.44
CA GLY A 256 -10.37 -7.98 5.10
C GLY A 256 -9.79 -6.97 4.12
N VAL A 257 -8.87 -6.14 4.63
CA VAL A 257 -8.36 -4.96 3.91
C VAL A 257 -7.58 -5.34 2.66
N TYR A 258 -6.84 -6.45 2.68
CA TYR A 258 -6.05 -6.89 1.53
C TYR A 258 -6.91 -7.10 0.25
N PRO A 259 -7.90 -8.01 0.23
CA PRO A 259 -8.77 -8.17 -0.94
C PRO A 259 -9.65 -6.95 -1.20
N ALA A 260 -10.05 -6.19 -0.16
CA ALA A 260 -10.90 -5.02 -0.34
C ALA A 260 -10.17 -3.85 -1.03
N MET A 261 -8.93 -3.56 -0.64
CA MET A 261 -8.17 -2.41 -1.13
C MET A 261 -7.17 -2.80 -2.22
N TYR A 262 -6.27 -3.76 -1.97
CA TYR A 262 -5.13 -4.03 -2.85
C TYR A 262 -5.56 -4.69 -4.16
N TYR A 263 -6.42 -5.72 -4.09
CA TYR A 263 -6.95 -6.35 -5.30
C TYR A 263 -7.80 -5.37 -6.13
N SER A 264 -8.63 -4.56 -5.47
CA SER A 264 -9.41 -3.49 -6.12
C SER A 264 -8.51 -2.47 -6.81
N HIS A 265 -7.41 -2.09 -6.18
CA HIS A 265 -6.44 -1.14 -6.72
C HIS A 265 -5.73 -1.69 -7.97
N ASN A 266 -5.47 -3.00 -8.03
CA ASN A 266 -4.97 -3.66 -9.24
C ASN A 266 -5.96 -3.50 -10.40
N LEU A 267 -7.25 -3.80 -10.16
CA LEU A 267 -8.30 -3.66 -11.18
C LEU A 267 -8.51 -2.20 -11.60
N HIS A 268 -8.41 -1.27 -10.65
CA HIS A 268 -8.51 0.16 -10.91
C HIS A 268 -7.41 0.63 -11.84
N PHE A 269 -6.15 0.32 -11.53
CA PHE A 269 -5.03 0.66 -12.41
C PHE A 269 -5.15 0.00 -13.78
N LEU A 270 -5.61 -1.25 -13.86
CA LEU A 270 -5.86 -1.92 -15.14
C LEU A 270 -6.90 -1.16 -15.98
N ALA A 271 -8.02 -0.76 -15.36
CA ALA A 271 -9.08 -0.01 -16.04
C ALA A 271 -8.56 1.33 -16.59
N ILE A 272 -7.82 2.09 -15.77
CA ILE A 272 -7.25 3.39 -16.16
C ILE A 272 -6.19 3.22 -17.24
N ALA A 273 -5.25 2.29 -17.09
CA ALA A 273 -4.19 2.06 -18.06
C ALA A 273 -4.76 1.63 -19.43
N ALA A 274 -5.69 0.68 -19.44
CA ALA A 274 -6.38 0.26 -20.67
C ALA A 274 -7.15 1.42 -21.32
N ALA A 275 -7.79 2.28 -20.52
CA ALA A 275 -8.48 3.47 -21.03
C ALA A 275 -7.51 4.49 -21.66
N MET A 276 -6.33 4.67 -21.08
CA MET A 276 -5.29 5.56 -21.63
C MET A 276 -4.72 5.01 -22.94
N GLU A 277 -4.64 3.70 -23.12
CA GLU A 277 -4.26 3.05 -24.38
C GLU A 277 -5.37 3.03 -25.45
N GLY A 278 -6.57 3.51 -25.13
CA GLY A 278 -7.70 3.47 -26.07
C GLY A 278 -8.41 2.11 -26.16
N ARG A 279 -8.14 1.18 -25.23
CA ARG A 279 -8.74 -0.16 -25.18
C ARG A 279 -10.06 -0.17 -24.41
N LEU A 280 -11.13 0.35 -25.01
CA LEU A 280 -12.45 0.50 -24.35
C LEU A 280 -12.98 -0.81 -23.76
N ALA A 281 -12.91 -1.92 -24.50
CA ALA A 281 -13.44 -3.20 -24.04
C ALA A 281 -12.74 -3.71 -22.78
N ASP A 282 -11.40 -3.63 -22.75
CA ASP A 282 -10.59 -4.05 -21.62
C ASP A 282 -10.80 -3.12 -20.41
N ALA A 283 -10.84 -1.80 -20.64
CA ALA A 283 -11.09 -0.82 -19.60
C ALA A 283 -12.46 -1.03 -18.93
N ARG A 284 -13.52 -1.26 -19.72
CA ARG A 284 -14.86 -1.54 -19.17
C ARG A 284 -14.91 -2.87 -18.44
N LYS A 285 -14.25 -3.91 -18.96
CA LYS A 285 -14.18 -5.22 -18.29
C LYS A 285 -13.54 -5.10 -16.90
N ALA A 286 -12.40 -4.44 -16.81
CA ALA A 286 -11.71 -4.22 -15.53
C ALA A 286 -12.53 -3.34 -14.57
N ALA A 287 -13.15 -2.27 -15.07
CA ALA A 287 -14.01 -1.40 -14.29
C ALA A 287 -15.25 -2.14 -13.74
N ALA A 288 -15.92 -2.94 -14.57
CA ALA A 288 -17.08 -3.73 -14.13
C ALA A 288 -16.69 -4.77 -13.07
N GLN A 289 -15.53 -5.43 -13.24
CA GLN A 289 -15.00 -6.35 -12.22
C GLN A 289 -14.69 -5.63 -10.90
N LEU A 290 -14.09 -4.44 -10.97
CA LEU A 290 -13.81 -3.60 -9.81
C LEU A 290 -15.10 -3.23 -9.09
N VAL A 291 -16.06 -2.63 -9.79
CA VAL A 291 -17.32 -2.17 -9.20
C VAL A 291 -18.10 -3.33 -8.59
N ALA A 292 -18.20 -4.47 -9.27
CA ALA A 292 -18.86 -5.65 -8.74
C ALA A 292 -18.21 -6.19 -7.46
N HIS A 293 -16.89 -6.07 -7.33
CA HIS A 293 -16.14 -6.49 -6.14
C HIS A 293 -16.31 -5.51 -4.97
N VAL A 294 -16.27 -4.20 -5.22
CA VAL A 294 -16.30 -3.19 -4.14
C VAL A 294 -17.71 -2.81 -3.69
N ALA A 295 -18.72 -2.87 -4.56
CA ALA A 295 -20.07 -2.40 -4.24
C ALA A 295 -20.69 -3.07 -3.00
N PRO A 296 -20.55 -4.39 -2.76
CA PRO A 296 -21.08 -5.02 -1.55
C PRO A 296 -20.35 -4.59 -0.26
N LEU A 297 -19.14 -4.04 -0.37
CA LEU A 297 -18.27 -3.71 0.76
C LEU A 297 -18.30 -2.21 1.10
N ALA A 298 -18.60 -1.36 0.12
CA ALA A 298 -18.40 0.09 0.22
C ALA A 298 -19.19 0.76 1.34
N LYS A 299 -20.32 0.19 1.76
CA LYS A 299 -21.12 0.72 2.88
C LYS A 299 -20.41 0.57 4.23
N ASP A 300 -19.79 -0.59 4.45
CA ASP A 300 -19.10 -0.90 5.70
C ASP A 300 -17.64 -0.42 5.68
N MET A 301 -17.08 -0.20 4.47
CA MET A 301 -15.75 0.35 4.24
C MET A 301 -15.85 1.59 3.32
N PRO A 302 -16.24 2.76 3.86
CA PRO A 302 -16.51 3.97 3.06
C PRO A 302 -15.37 4.40 2.13
N MET A 303 -14.12 4.11 2.51
CA MET A 303 -12.93 4.36 1.67
C MET A 303 -13.00 3.70 0.27
N LEU A 304 -13.79 2.65 0.08
CA LEU A 304 -13.97 1.97 -1.21
C LEU A 304 -14.87 2.74 -2.17
N GLU A 305 -15.62 3.76 -1.72
CA GLU A 305 -16.53 4.50 -2.59
C GLU A 305 -15.82 5.14 -3.79
N GLY A 306 -14.52 5.47 -3.63
CA GLY A 306 -13.70 6.05 -4.68
C GLY A 306 -13.51 5.16 -5.92
N PHE A 307 -13.74 3.85 -5.79
CA PHE A 307 -13.69 2.90 -6.91
C PHE A 307 -15.02 2.73 -7.65
N LEU A 308 -16.15 3.08 -7.02
CA LEU A 308 -17.48 2.93 -7.62
C LEU A 308 -17.67 3.71 -8.95
N PRO A 309 -17.15 4.95 -9.12
CA PRO A 309 -17.35 5.71 -10.36
C PRO A 309 -16.40 5.30 -11.49
N THR A 310 -15.55 4.27 -11.34
CA THR A 310 -14.55 3.93 -12.37
C THR A 310 -15.17 3.63 -13.74
N GLU A 311 -16.27 2.87 -13.82
CA GLU A 311 -16.92 2.60 -15.13
C GLU A 311 -17.46 3.88 -15.77
N MET A 312 -18.09 4.76 -14.97
CA MET A 312 -18.55 6.08 -15.43
C MET A 312 -17.40 6.90 -16.03
N LEU A 313 -16.25 6.97 -15.35
CA LEU A 313 -15.09 7.73 -15.80
C LEU A 313 -14.45 7.13 -17.07
N VAL A 314 -14.44 5.80 -17.20
CA VAL A 314 -14.04 5.14 -18.46
C VAL A 314 -14.97 5.56 -19.60
N LEU A 315 -16.29 5.52 -19.41
CA LEU A 315 -17.24 5.93 -20.45
C LEU A 315 -17.08 7.40 -20.86
N VAL A 316 -16.84 8.29 -19.89
CA VAL A 316 -16.52 9.70 -20.15
C VAL A 316 -15.26 9.84 -21.00
N ARG A 317 -14.18 9.12 -20.68
CA ARG A 317 -12.92 9.15 -21.45
C ARG A 317 -13.11 8.79 -22.93
N PHE A 318 -14.03 7.87 -23.23
CA PHE A 318 -14.33 7.42 -24.59
C PHE A 318 -15.52 8.12 -25.25
N HIS A 319 -16.04 9.19 -24.62
CA HIS A 319 -17.17 9.95 -25.14
C HIS A 319 -18.43 9.11 -25.39
N ARG A 320 -18.66 8.10 -24.54
CA ARG A 320 -19.81 7.20 -24.61
C ARG A 320 -21.03 7.81 -23.91
N TRP A 321 -21.49 8.96 -24.41
CA TRP A 321 -22.44 9.83 -23.71
C TRP A 321 -23.79 9.18 -23.40
N ASP A 322 -24.34 8.41 -24.33
CA ASP A 322 -25.59 7.69 -24.08
C ASP A 322 -25.41 6.64 -22.97
N ASP A 323 -24.27 5.92 -22.96
CA ASP A 323 -23.95 4.94 -21.93
C ASP A 323 -23.71 5.59 -20.56
N VAL A 324 -23.09 6.78 -20.53
CA VAL A 324 -22.92 7.60 -19.33
C VAL A 324 -24.28 7.95 -18.72
N LEU A 325 -25.23 8.42 -19.53
CA LEU A 325 -26.56 8.80 -19.04
C LEU A 325 -27.41 7.61 -18.58
N GLN A 326 -27.06 6.39 -18.99
CA GLN A 326 -27.68 5.14 -18.56
C GLN A 326 -27.10 4.57 -17.26
N GLN A 327 -25.94 5.04 -16.80
CA GLN A 327 -25.35 4.54 -15.56
C GLN A 327 -26.25 4.87 -14.36
N PRO A 328 -26.52 3.90 -13.47
CA PRO A 328 -27.30 4.14 -12.27
C PRO A 328 -26.59 5.16 -11.36
N GLY A 329 -27.35 5.91 -10.59
CA GLY A 329 -26.82 6.75 -9.52
C GLY A 329 -26.29 5.91 -8.34
N PHE A 330 -25.68 6.57 -7.37
CA PHE A 330 -25.15 5.94 -6.17
C PHE A 330 -25.96 6.30 -4.92
N GLU A 331 -25.95 5.40 -3.93
CA GLU A 331 -26.55 5.62 -2.62
C GLU A 331 -25.96 6.85 -1.90
N GLU A 332 -26.70 7.43 -0.96
CA GLU A 332 -26.32 8.67 -0.27
C GLU A 332 -25.00 8.58 0.50
N PHE A 333 -24.61 7.39 0.96
CA PHE A 333 -23.34 7.21 1.65
C PHE A 333 -22.13 7.45 0.73
N ALA A 334 -22.30 7.23 -0.59
CA ALA A 334 -21.22 7.19 -1.57
C ALA A 334 -20.89 8.59 -2.13
N ARG A 335 -20.47 9.53 -1.27
CA ARG A 335 -20.45 10.97 -1.56
C ARG A 335 -19.54 11.32 -2.73
N THR A 336 -18.32 10.81 -2.75
CA THR A 336 -17.36 11.03 -3.84
C THR A 336 -17.86 10.42 -5.15
N ALA A 337 -18.43 9.21 -5.09
CA ALA A 337 -18.98 8.54 -6.27
C ALA A 337 -20.14 9.33 -6.88
N ARG A 338 -21.02 9.89 -6.05
CA ARG A 338 -22.13 10.76 -6.49
C ARG A 338 -21.63 12.03 -7.15
N ALA A 339 -20.63 12.70 -6.58
CA ALA A 339 -20.01 13.86 -7.21
C ALA A 339 -19.48 13.51 -8.60
N LEU A 340 -18.71 12.43 -8.73
CA LEU A 340 -18.15 11.98 -10.01
C LEU A 340 -19.23 11.48 -11.01
N TRP A 341 -20.36 10.97 -10.51
CA TRP A 341 -21.52 10.62 -11.32
C TRP A 341 -22.16 11.85 -11.97
N HIS A 342 -22.42 12.90 -11.18
CA HIS A 342 -22.92 14.19 -11.68
C HIS A 342 -21.93 14.84 -12.65
N PHE A 343 -20.63 14.76 -12.37
CA PHE A 343 -19.59 15.21 -13.29
C PHE A 343 -19.71 14.51 -14.66
N GLY A 344 -19.79 13.19 -14.68
CA GLY A 344 -19.91 12.43 -15.93
C GLY A 344 -21.16 12.80 -16.73
N ARG A 345 -22.29 12.91 -16.06
CA ARG A 345 -23.57 13.29 -16.69
C ARG A 345 -23.57 14.72 -17.21
N GLY A 346 -23.00 15.67 -16.45
CA GLY A 346 -22.82 17.06 -16.90
C GLY A 346 -21.97 17.15 -18.16
N MET A 347 -20.87 16.39 -18.23
CA MET A 347 -20.04 16.27 -19.43
C MET A 347 -20.83 15.71 -20.63
N ALA A 348 -21.62 14.66 -20.43
CA ALA A 348 -22.46 14.08 -21.47
C ALA A 348 -23.50 15.07 -22.00
N TYR A 349 -24.27 15.74 -21.12
CA TYR A 349 -25.25 16.74 -21.54
C TYR A 349 -24.61 17.93 -22.26
N ALA A 350 -23.47 18.42 -21.78
CA ALA A 350 -22.74 19.49 -22.44
C ALA A 350 -22.30 19.10 -23.86
N ALA A 351 -21.74 17.89 -24.03
CA ALA A 351 -21.34 17.37 -25.33
C ALA A 351 -22.52 17.19 -26.29
N MET A 352 -23.70 16.85 -25.77
CA MET A 352 -24.96 16.74 -26.51
C MET A 352 -25.68 18.09 -26.71
N ARG A 353 -25.08 19.22 -26.29
CA ARG A 353 -25.65 20.58 -26.37
C ARG A 353 -26.94 20.78 -25.57
N LYS A 354 -27.14 19.97 -24.53
CA LYS A 354 -28.25 20.06 -23.57
C LYS A 354 -27.81 20.91 -22.37
N PHE A 355 -27.64 22.22 -22.60
CA PHE A 355 -26.96 23.10 -21.66
C PHE A 355 -27.72 23.32 -20.35
N SER A 356 -29.06 23.28 -20.37
CA SER A 356 -29.86 23.42 -19.15
C SER A 356 -29.64 22.22 -18.21
N GLU A 357 -29.62 21.02 -18.78
CA GLU A 357 -29.36 19.78 -18.05
C GLU A 357 -27.90 19.71 -17.58
N ALA A 358 -26.96 20.15 -18.41
CA ALA A 358 -25.55 20.25 -18.03
C ALA A 358 -25.35 21.19 -16.82
N GLU A 359 -26.03 22.33 -16.82
CA GLU A 359 -25.97 23.29 -15.69
C GLU A 359 -26.59 22.72 -14.43
N HIS A 360 -27.69 21.96 -14.55
CA HIS A 360 -28.29 21.26 -13.43
C HIS A 360 -27.33 20.23 -12.81
N GLU A 361 -26.71 19.37 -13.65
CA GLU A 361 -25.72 18.39 -13.16
C GLU A 361 -24.47 19.08 -12.58
N ARG A 362 -24.07 20.24 -13.13
CA ARG A 362 -22.96 21.04 -12.58
C ARG A 362 -23.27 21.54 -11.17
N GLN A 363 -24.49 22.03 -10.93
CA GLN A 363 -24.91 22.44 -9.59
C GLN A 363 -24.97 21.23 -8.64
N ALA A 364 -25.55 20.12 -9.08
CA ALA A 364 -25.63 18.90 -8.29
C ALA A 364 -24.23 18.33 -7.94
N LEU A 365 -23.26 18.44 -8.85
CA LEU A 365 -21.84 18.13 -8.56
C LEU A 365 -21.30 18.98 -7.41
N PHE A 366 -21.53 20.31 -7.43
CA PHE A 366 -21.06 21.19 -6.37
C PHE A 366 -21.74 20.93 -5.02
N ASP A 367 -23.04 20.67 -5.04
CA ASP A 367 -23.79 20.32 -3.83
C ASP A 367 -23.28 18.99 -3.24
N ALA A 368 -23.01 17.99 -4.08
CA ALA A 368 -22.43 16.72 -3.64
C ALA A 368 -20.99 16.88 -3.12
N ALA A 369 -20.14 17.62 -3.84
CA ALA A 369 -18.74 17.85 -3.49
C ALA A 369 -18.58 18.63 -2.17
N ALA A 370 -19.54 19.49 -1.81
CA ALA A 370 -19.55 20.20 -0.52
C ALA A 370 -19.72 19.27 0.69
N THR A 371 -20.07 18.00 0.47
CA THR A 371 -20.28 17.01 1.53
C THR A 371 -19.16 15.97 1.67
N VAL A 372 -18.16 16.01 0.76
CA VAL A 372 -17.03 15.07 0.71
C VAL A 372 -16.00 15.40 1.78
#